data_AF-C7RDG7-F1
#
_entry.id   AF-C7RDG7-F1
#
_cell.length_a   1.000
_cell.length_b   1.000
_cell.length_c   1.000
_cell.angle_alpha   90.00
_cell.angle_beta   90.00
_cell.angle_gamma   90.00
#
_symmetry.space_group_name_H-M   'P 1'
#
loop_
_entity.id
_entity.type
_entity.pdbx_description
1 polymer ?
#
loop_
_entity_poly.entity_id
_entity_poly.type
_entity_poly.pdbx_seq_one_letter_code
_entity_poly.pdbx_strand_id
1 'polypeptide(L)'
;MEERIAINKNNNKKRRRLKVKDNKRSRKIKQIQNLKKKDRRMKLSLSVFTFLFVVSLLVTALVKRNNLNAKRYEYNTLQADIVSYELQRDRLNTRLEEAIDLNLIQRYALEELGMVYKDDDNTVKLNVDRN
;
A
#
# COMPACT_ATOMS: atom_id res chain seq x y z
N MET A 1 -112.06 -19.82 3.61
CA MET A 1 -110.99 -19.75 2.59
C MET A 1 -110.27 -18.44 2.81
N GLU A 2 -109.01 -18.50 3.23
CA GLU A 2 -108.22 -17.37 3.71
C GLU A 2 -107.77 -16.47 2.56
N GLU A 3 -108.10 -15.18 2.66
CA GLU A 3 -107.61 -14.15 1.75
C GLU A 3 -106.15 -13.81 2.06
N ARG A 4 -105.32 -13.81 1.01
CA ARG A 4 -103.88 -13.57 1.10
C ARG A 4 -103.61 -12.07 1.29
N ILE A 5 -103.12 -11.70 2.47
CA ILE A 5 -102.64 -10.35 2.75
C ILE A 5 -101.35 -10.11 1.95
N ALA A 6 -101.43 -9.24 0.95
CA ALA A 6 -100.28 -8.83 0.14
C ALA A 6 -99.36 -7.91 0.94
N ILE A 7 -98.18 -8.43 1.32
CA ILE A 7 -97.13 -7.67 2.00
C ILE A 7 -96.52 -6.68 1.01
N ASN A 8 -96.86 -5.40 1.17
CA ASN A 8 -96.30 -4.29 0.39
C ASN A 8 -94.80 -4.15 0.67
N LYS A 9 -93.96 -4.58 -0.29
CA LYS A 9 -92.50 -4.40 -0.23
C LYS A 9 -92.16 -2.95 -0.57
N ASN A 10 -91.65 -2.23 0.42
CA ASN A 10 -91.15 -0.87 0.28
C ASN A 10 -89.98 -0.81 -0.73
N ASN A 11 -90.23 -0.21 -1.89
CA ASN A 11 -89.30 -0.12 -3.03
C ASN A 11 -88.38 1.11 -2.98
N ASN A 12 -87.84 1.45 -1.81
CA ASN A 12 -86.99 2.65 -1.65
C ASN A 12 -85.57 2.44 -2.22
N LYS A 13 -85.46 2.45 -3.55
CA LYS A 13 -84.25 2.24 -4.35
C LYS A 13 -83.15 3.29 -4.13
N LYS A 14 -83.47 4.42 -3.47
CA LYS A 14 -82.56 5.57 -3.26
C LYS A 14 -81.81 5.58 -1.93
N ARG A 15 -82.06 4.65 -1.00
CA ARG A 15 -81.21 4.49 0.20
C ARG A 15 -79.92 3.75 -0.16
N ARG A 16 -78.89 4.48 -0.61
CA ARG A 16 -77.51 3.97 -0.59
C ARG A 16 -77.09 3.81 0.88
N ARG A 17 -77.14 2.59 1.42
CA ARG A 17 -76.42 2.28 2.67
C ARG A 17 -74.94 2.61 2.43
N LEU A 18 -74.39 3.59 3.16
CA LEU A 18 -72.94 3.76 3.23
C LEU A 18 -72.38 2.43 3.72
N LYS A 19 -71.76 1.65 2.84
CA LYS A 19 -70.97 0.49 3.25
C LYS A 19 -69.81 1.04 4.06
N VAL A 20 -69.86 0.81 5.38
CA VAL A 20 -68.71 1.08 6.25
C VAL A 20 -67.54 0.28 5.68
N LYS A 21 -66.41 0.97 5.49
CA LYS A 21 -65.24 0.41 4.83
C LYS A 21 -64.55 -0.54 5.83
N ASP A 22 -64.99 -1.79 5.87
CA ASP A 22 -64.53 -2.85 6.81
C ASP A 22 -63.03 -3.20 6.67
N ASN A 23 -62.35 -2.59 5.70
CA ASN A 23 -60.97 -2.89 5.29
C ASN A 23 -59.91 -2.15 6.15
N LYS A 24 -60.29 -1.48 7.25
CA LYS A 24 -59.34 -0.70 8.08
C LYS A 24 -58.23 -1.59 8.66
N ARG A 25 -58.57 -2.85 9.00
CA ARG A 25 -57.63 -3.87 9.51
C ARG A 25 -56.61 -4.31 8.46
N SER A 26 -57.05 -4.55 7.22
CA SER A 26 -56.15 -5.00 6.14
C SER A 26 -55.19 -3.89 5.67
N ARG A 27 -55.60 -2.62 5.70
CA ARG A 27 -54.70 -1.48 5.43
C ARG A 27 -53.56 -1.38 6.46
N LYS A 28 -53.86 -1.53 7.76
CA LYS A 28 -52.85 -1.50 8.82
C LYS A 28 -51.85 -2.66 8.68
N ILE A 29 -52.32 -3.86 8.37
CA ILE A 29 -51.46 -5.03 8.14
C ILE A 29 -50.50 -4.79 6.96
N LYS A 30 -51.01 -4.24 5.85
CA LYS A 30 -50.15 -3.89 4.68
C LYS A 30 -49.11 -2.83 5.02
N GLN A 31 -49.46 -1.82 5.83
CA GLN A 31 -48.50 -0.81 6.30
C GLN A 31 -47.39 -1.43 7.15
N ILE A 32 -47.71 -2.32 8.08
CA ILE A 32 -46.73 -3.03 8.91
C ILE A 32 -45.81 -3.90 8.04
N GLN A 33 -46.36 -4.62 7.06
CA GLN A 33 -45.55 -5.42 6.14
C GLN A 33 -44.62 -4.56 5.27
N ASN A 34 -45.08 -3.40 4.80
CA ASN A 34 -44.25 -2.47 4.03
C ASN A 34 -43.12 -1.87 4.89
N LEU A 35 -43.40 -1.55 6.16
CA LEU A 35 -42.39 -1.12 7.13
C LEU A 35 -41.34 -2.22 7.36
N LYS A 36 -41.77 -3.48 7.58
CA LYS A 36 -40.85 -4.62 7.72
C LYS A 36 -39.99 -4.85 6.47
N LYS A 37 -40.54 -4.66 5.26
CA LYS A 37 -39.79 -4.77 4.00
C LYS A 37 -38.75 -3.66 3.85
N LYS A 38 -39.09 -2.41 4.20
CA LYS A 38 -38.15 -1.28 4.21
C LYS A 38 -37.02 -1.52 5.21
N ASP A 39 -37.36 -1.98 6.40
CA ASP A 39 -36.39 -2.25 7.46
C ASP A 39 -35.40 -3.37 7.07
N ARG A 40 -35.89 -4.45 6.44
CA ARG A 40 -35.02 -5.49 5.86
C ARG A 40 -34.08 -4.95 4.79
N ARG A 41 -34.58 -4.11 3.87
CA ARG A 41 -33.73 -3.50 2.83
C ARG A 41 -32.69 -2.57 3.43
N MET A 42 -33.04 -1.79 4.45
CA MET A 42 -32.13 -0.87 5.12
C MET A 42 -31.03 -1.62 5.88
N LYS A 43 -31.38 -2.71 6.59
CA LYS A 43 -30.39 -3.57 7.26
C LYS A 43 -29.43 -4.21 6.26
N LEU A 44 -29.96 -4.66 5.12
CA LEU A 44 -29.16 -5.29 4.07
C LEU A 44 -28.24 -4.26 3.39
N SER A 45 -28.74 -3.06 3.08
CA SER A 45 -27.90 -1.99 2.55
C SER A 45 -26.81 -1.59 3.55
N LEU A 46 -27.15 -1.45 4.85
CA LEU A 46 -26.18 -1.08 5.87
C LEU A 46 -25.09 -2.14 6.01
N SER A 47 -25.46 -3.43 6.00
CA SER A 47 -24.51 -4.54 6.02
C SER A 47 -23.60 -4.58 4.78
N VAL A 48 -24.12 -4.23 3.61
CA VAL A 48 -23.30 -4.16 2.39
C VAL A 48 -22.36 -2.96 2.44
N PHE A 49 -22.83 -1.81 2.95
CA PHE A 49 -21.98 -0.63 3.13
C PHE A 49 -20.85 -0.87 4.12
N THR A 50 -21.11 -1.51 5.25
CA THR A 50 -20.05 -1.84 6.22
C THR A 50 -19.05 -2.83 5.63
N PHE A 51 -19.51 -3.84 4.90
CA PHE A 51 -18.64 -4.77 4.20
C PHE A 51 -17.75 -4.06 3.17
N LEU A 52 -18.33 -3.20 2.32
CA LEU A 52 -17.57 -2.41 1.34
C LEU A 52 -16.53 -1.51 2.00
N PHE A 53 -16.85 -0.92 3.15
CA PHE A 53 -15.93 -0.09 3.90
C PHE A 53 -14.75 -0.88 4.47
N VAL A 54 -15.00 -2.09 4.98
CA VAL A 54 -13.92 -2.98 5.45
C VAL A 54 -13.03 -3.42 4.29
N VAL A 55 -13.63 -3.77 3.15
CA VAL A 55 -12.87 -4.16 1.94
C VAL A 55 -12.04 -2.99 1.41
N SER A 56 -12.56 -1.76 1.42
CA SER A 56 -11.79 -0.60 0.95
C SER A 56 -10.60 -0.28 1.87
N LEU A 57 -10.75 -0.45 3.19
CA LEU A 57 -9.64 -0.34 4.14
C LEU A 57 -8.59 -1.43 3.89
N LEU A 58 -9.00 -2.66 3.62
CA LEU A 58 -8.08 -3.76 3.30
C LEU A 58 -7.27 -3.46 2.02
N VAL A 59 -7.94 -3.03 0.95
CA VAL A 59 -7.30 -2.70 -0.32
C VAL A 59 -6.30 -1.55 -0.14
N THR A 60 -6.68 -0.48 0.55
CA THR A 60 -5.79 0.65 0.80
C THR A 60 -4.57 0.26 1.66
N ALA A 61 -4.75 -0.63 2.64
CA ALA A 61 -3.65 -1.18 3.43
C ALA A 61 -2.68 -2.01 2.58
N LEU A 62 -3.19 -2.87 1.69
CA LEU A 62 -2.37 -3.67 0.78
C LEU A 62 -1.58 -2.80 -0.20
N VAL A 63 -2.21 -1.79 -0.80
CA VAL A 63 -1.53 -0.85 -1.70
C VAL A 63 -0.42 -0.10 -0.96
N LYS A 64 -0.71 0.42 0.24
CA LYS A 64 0.32 1.09 1.06
C LYS A 64 1.47 0.15 1.42
N ARG A 65 1.19 -1.10 1.77
CA ARG A 65 2.22 -2.10 2.07
C ARG A 65 3.11 -2.39 0.88
N ASN A 66 2.54 -2.55 -0.31
CA ASN A 66 3.31 -2.78 -1.54
C ASN A 66 4.19 -1.58 -1.88
N ASN A 67 3.64 -0.36 -1.80
CA ASN A 67 4.41 0.87 -2.03
C ASN A 67 5.53 1.04 -1.01
N LEU A 68 5.29 0.71 0.26
CA LEU A 68 6.31 0.78 1.29
C LEU A 68 7.43 -0.24 1.05
N ASN A 69 7.10 -1.46 0.63
CA ASN A 69 8.09 -2.47 0.29
C ASN A 69 8.93 -2.07 -0.93
N ALA A 70 8.31 -1.52 -1.98
CA ALA A 70 9.03 -1.01 -3.13
C ALA A 70 10.02 0.10 -2.74
N LYS A 71 9.57 1.09 -1.94
CA LYS A 71 10.44 2.15 -1.43
C LYS A 71 11.57 1.63 -0.54
N ARG A 72 11.31 0.60 0.27
CA ARG A 72 12.37 -0.04 1.08
C ARG A 72 13.42 -0.71 0.23
N TYR A 73 13.00 -1.37 -0.85
CA TYR A 73 13.93 -1.98 -1.79
C TYR A 73 14.80 -0.92 -2.46
N GLU A 74 14.18 0.14 -2.99
CA GLU A 74 14.87 1.27 -3.60
C GLU A 74 15.85 1.95 -2.63
N TYR A 75 15.44 2.16 -1.37
CA TYR A 75 16.32 2.70 -0.34
C TYR A 75 17.53 1.81 -0.09
N ASN A 76 17.32 0.49 0.02
CA ASN A 76 18.41 -0.45 0.27
C ASN A 76 19.39 -0.54 -0.91
N THR A 77 18.90 -0.46 -2.15
CA THR A 77 19.77 -0.40 -3.33
C THR A 77 20.58 0.90 -3.34
N LEU A 78 19.94 2.04 -3.06
CA LEU A 78 20.63 3.33 -3.01
C LEU A 78 21.70 3.36 -1.91
N GLN A 79 21.39 2.76 -0.75
CA GLN A 79 22.34 2.66 0.36
C GLN A 79 23.53 1.77 -0.02
N ALA A 80 23.31 0.65 -0.69
CA ALA A 80 24.39 -0.20 -1.19
C ALA A 80 25.28 0.55 -2.20
N ASP A 81 24.68 1.33 -3.09
CA ASP A 81 25.41 2.14 -4.07
C ASP A 81 26.29 3.19 -3.36
N ILE A 82 25.75 3.91 -2.36
CA ILE A 82 26.51 4.89 -1.57
C ILE A 82 27.74 4.24 -0.92
N VAL A 83 27.54 3.12 -0.23
CA VAL A 83 28.65 2.38 0.41
C VAL A 83 29.69 1.93 -0.63
N SER A 84 29.23 1.52 -1.82
CA SER A 84 30.15 1.14 -2.90
C SER A 84 30.98 2.32 -3.42
N TYR A 85 30.40 3.51 -3.51
CA TYR A 85 31.10 4.72 -3.94
C TYR A 85 32.08 5.20 -2.87
N GLU A 86 31.70 5.14 -1.58
CA GLU A 86 32.60 5.43 -0.47
C GLU A 86 33.82 4.50 -0.49
N LEU A 87 33.61 3.18 -0.65
CA LEU A 87 34.70 2.22 -0.74
C LEU A 87 35.61 2.46 -1.96
N GLN A 88 35.04 2.84 -3.10
CA GLN A 88 35.83 3.20 -4.28
C GLN A 88 36.67 4.45 -4.02
N ARG A 89 36.09 5.47 -3.39
CA ARG A 89 36.79 6.70 -3.02
C ARG A 89 37.95 6.42 -2.08
N ASP A 90 37.75 5.59 -1.06
CA ASP A 90 38.80 5.23 -0.11
C ASP A 90 39.95 4.50 -0.82
N ARG A 91 39.64 3.53 -1.70
CA ARG A 91 40.65 2.85 -2.51
C ARG A 91 41.45 3.80 -3.41
N LEU A 92 40.77 4.79 -4.00
CA LEU A 92 41.41 5.81 -4.82
C LEU A 92 42.33 6.72 -3.99
N ASN A 93 41.89 7.11 -2.80
CA ASN A 93 42.70 7.89 -1.87
C ASN A 93 43.94 7.11 -1.41
N THR A 94 43.81 5.84 -1.03
CA THR A 94 44.95 5.01 -0.65
C THR A 94 45.96 4.88 -1.79
N ARG A 95 45.50 4.66 -3.03
CA ARG A 95 46.40 4.62 -4.20
C ARG A 95 47.10 5.96 -4.46
N LEU A 96 46.42 7.06 -4.18
CA LEU A 96 47.00 8.40 -4.33
C LEU A 96 48.10 8.62 -3.27
N GLU A 97 47.82 8.28 -2.01
CA GLU A 97 48.79 8.37 -0.91
C GLU A 97 50.02 7.50 -1.18
N GLU A 98 49.82 6.23 -1.56
CA GLU A 98 50.91 5.33 -1.96
C GLU A 98 51.76 5.91 -3.10
N ALA A 99 51.13 6.52 -4.11
CA ALA A 99 51.85 7.13 -5.22
C ALA A 99 52.64 8.38 -4.79
N ILE A 100 52.11 9.18 -3.87
CA ILE A 100 52.82 10.34 -3.29
C ILE A 100 54.02 9.87 -2.47
N ASP A 101 53.84 8.86 -1.61
CA ASP A 101 54.91 8.30 -0.79
C ASP A 101 56.03 7.69 -1.64
N LEU A 102 55.68 6.91 -2.68
CA LEU A 102 56.65 6.37 -3.62
C LEU A 102 57.44 7.47 -4.33
N ASN A 103 56.79 8.55 -4.73
CA ASN A 103 57.46 9.69 -5.36
C ASN A 103 58.40 10.39 -4.38
N LEU A 104 57.99 10.55 -3.11
CA LEU A 104 58.83 11.13 -2.06
C LEU A 104 60.06 10.27 -1.78
N ILE A 105 59.89 8.95 -1.69
CA ILE A 105 60.99 7.99 -1.54
C ILE A 105 61.94 8.05 -2.74
N GLN A 106 61.40 8.08 -3.97
CA GLN A 106 62.22 8.21 -5.19
C GLN A 106 63.02 9.50 -5.19
N ARG A 107 62.39 10.63 -4.84
CA ARG A 107 63.08 11.92 -4.76
C ARG A 107 64.20 11.89 -3.72
N TYR A 108 63.93 11.36 -2.53
CA TYR A 108 64.92 11.20 -1.46
C TYR A 108 66.10 10.33 -1.89
N ALA A 109 65.81 9.19 -2.52
CA ALA A 109 66.83 8.27 -3.04
C ALA A 109 67.73 8.91 -4.10
N LEU A 110 67.16 9.68 -5.03
CA LEU A 110 67.92 10.33 -6.10
C LEU A 110 68.69 11.56 -5.60
N GLU A 111 68.04 12.42 -4.81
CA GLU A 111 68.60 13.73 -4.40
C GLU A 111 69.53 13.63 -3.19
N GLU A 112 69.14 12.90 -2.14
CA GLU A 112 69.92 12.84 -0.89
C GLU A 112 70.89 11.65 -0.87
N LEU A 113 70.47 10.48 -1.37
CA LEU A 113 71.32 9.28 -1.36
C LEU A 113 72.16 9.13 -2.64
N GLY A 114 71.94 9.99 -3.65
CA GLY A 114 72.67 9.97 -4.91
C GLY A 114 72.50 8.66 -5.69
N MET A 115 71.40 7.93 -5.45
CA MET A 115 71.11 6.71 -6.19
C MET A 115 70.85 7.06 -7.66
N VAL A 116 71.27 6.18 -8.57
CA VAL A 116 71.03 6.34 -10.01
C VAL A 116 70.05 5.24 -10.45
N TYR A 117 69.19 5.53 -11.42
CA TYR A 117 68.34 4.50 -12.02
C TYR A 117 69.19 3.32 -12.49
N LYS A 118 68.65 2.11 -12.28
CA LYS A 118 69.35 0.88 -12.65
C LYS A 118 69.55 0.86 -14.17
N ASP A 119 70.81 0.80 -14.59
CA ASP A 119 71.24 0.56 -15.97
C ASP A 119 71.79 -0.88 -16.05
N ASP A 120 71.72 -1.52 -17.22
CA ASP A 120 72.13 -2.93 -17.38
C ASP A 120 73.63 -3.14 -17.08
N ASP A 121 74.42 -2.07 -17.16
CA ASP A 121 75.85 -2.05 -16.82
C ASP A 121 76.15 -1.71 -15.35
N ASN A 122 75.15 -1.28 -14.56
CA ASN A 122 75.34 -0.79 -13.20
C ASN A 122 75.06 -1.89 -12.16
N THR A 123 76.05 -2.75 -11.91
CA THR A 123 75.96 -3.85 -10.93
C THR A 123 76.60 -3.47 -9.59
N VAL A 124 75.80 -3.50 -8.51
CA VAL A 124 76.26 -3.26 -7.14
C VAL A 124 77.01 -4.49 -6.63
N LYS A 125 78.34 -4.38 -6.45
CA LYS A 125 79.16 -5.44 -5.83
C LYS A 125 79.15 -5.27 -4.31
N LEU A 126 78.45 -6.15 -3.61
CA LEU A 126 78.50 -6.24 -2.15
C LEU A 126 79.79 -6.96 -1.75
N ASN A 127 80.72 -6.25 -1.11
CA ASN A 127 81.82 -6.90 -0.41
C ASN A 127 81.26 -7.47 0.90
N VAL A 128 81.06 -8.79 0.92
CA VAL A 128 80.72 -9.53 2.13
C VAL A 128 82.04 -10.02 2.71
N ASP A 129 82.56 -9.33 3.73
CA ASP A 129 83.67 -9.85 4.52
C ASP A 129 83.20 -11.13 5.22
N ARG A 130 83.77 -12.26 4.79
CA ARG A 130 83.66 -13.53 5.53
C ARG A 130 84.70 -13.49 6.64
N ASN A 131 84.23 -13.44 7.89
CA ASN A 131 85.01 -13.87 9.05
C ASN A 131 85.48 -15.33 8.90
#